data_AF-A0ABD3RZK3-F1
#
_entry.id   AF-A0ABD3RZK3-F1
#
_cell.length_a   1.000
_cell.length_b   1.000
_cell.length_c   1.000
_cell.angle_alpha   90.00
_cell.angle_beta   90.00
_cell.angle_gamma   90.00
#
_symmetry.space_group_name_H-M   'P 1'
#
loop_
_entity.id
_entity.type
_entity.pdbx_description
1 polymer ?
#
loop_
_entity_poly.entity_id
_entity_poly.type
_entity_poly.pdbx_seq_one_letter_code
_entity_poly.pdbx_strand_id
1 'polypeptide(L)' 'MTDTDTYARMDATKKGRLYRNARREESPLGRIATPDDIADSVIYLITNCNVAGQVIVNDAGLGGV' A
#
# COMPACT_ATOMS: atom_id res chain seq x y z
N MET A 1 0.12 0.12 -3.71
CA MET A 1 1.01 1.29 -3.95
C MET A 1 1.05 2.14 -2.69
N THR A 2 2.24 2.52 -2.22
CA THR A 2 2.40 3.24 -0.94
C THR A 2 3.31 4.46 -1.10
N ASP A 3 2.90 5.63 -0.62
CA ASP A 3 3.72 6.85 -0.68
C ASP A 3 4.84 6.79 0.36
N THR A 4 6.06 6.57 -0.15
CA THR A 4 7.28 6.41 0.65
C THR A 4 8.46 7.01 -0.12
N ASP A 5 9.58 7.16 0.57
CA ASP A 5 10.85 7.61 -0.02
C ASP A 5 11.44 6.66 -1.07
N THR A 6 10.87 5.46 -1.22
CA THR A 6 11.15 4.55 -2.34
C THR A 6 11.08 5.28 -3.68
N TYR A 7 10.18 6.26 -3.81
CA TYR A 7 9.97 7.03 -5.03
C TYR A 7 10.65 8.42 -5.01
N ALA A 8 11.49 8.73 -4.01
CA ALA A 8 12.08 10.06 -3.82
C ALA A 8 12.97 10.50 -5.00
N ARG A 9 13.60 9.55 -5.70
CA ARG A 9 14.45 9.81 -6.88
C ARG A 9 13.66 9.87 -8.19
N MET A 10 12.34 9.68 -8.14
CA MET A 10 11.49 9.76 -9.32
C MET A 10 11.19 11.22 -9.64
N ASP A 11 11.25 11.58 -10.92
CA ASP A 11 10.74 12.88 -11.39
C ASP A 11 9.31 13.12 -10.86
N ALA A 12 9.05 14.35 -10.40
CA ALA A 12 7.79 14.70 -9.74
C ALA A 12 6.57 14.52 -10.65
N THR A 13 6.70 14.81 -11.95
CA THR A 13 5.62 14.63 -12.92
C THR A 13 5.33 13.15 -13.13
N LYS A 14 6.39 12.34 -13.21
CA LYS A 14 6.26 10.88 -13.30
C LYS A 14 5.66 10.27 -12.03
N LYS A 15 6.10 10.69 -10.84
CA LYS A 15 5.53 10.28 -9.55
C LYS A 15 4.04 10.64 -9.46
N GLY A 16 3.69 11.86 -9.84
CA GLY A 16 2.29 12.33 -9.85
C GLY A 16 1.41 11.54 -10.82
N ARG A 17 1.91 11.15 -12.00
CA ARG A 17 1.18 10.30 -12.94
C ARG A 17 0.99 8.88 -12.37
N LEU A 18 2.05 8.30 -11.83
CA LEU A 18 2.01 6.97 -11.21
C LEU A 18 0.93 6.89 -10.12
N TYR A 19 0.91 7.86 -9.20
CA TYR A 19 -0.05 7.88 -8.10
C TYR A 19 -1.47 8.17 -8.57
N ARG A 20 -1.64 8.98 -9.61
CA ARG A 20 -2.97 9.22 -10.19
C ARG A 20 -3.57 7.95 -10.79
N ASN A 21 -2.77 7.19 -11.55
CA ASN A 21 -3.20 5.96 -12.18
C ASN A 21 -3.50 4.90 -11.13
N ALA A 22 -2.58 4.66 -10.20
CA ALA A 22 -2.78 3.72 -9.09
C ALA A 22 -4.03 4.05 -8.27
N ARG A 23 -4.32 5.33 -8.03
CA ARG A 23 -5.51 5.79 -7.31
C ARG A 23 -6.81 5.58 -8.08
N ARG A 24 -6.85 5.88 -9.38
CA ARG A 24 -8.09 5.92 -10.17
C ARG A 24 -8.44 4.60 -10.83
N GLU A 25 -7.43 3.87 -11.29
CA GLU A 25 -7.61 2.78 -12.24
C GLU A 25 -7.37 1.42 -11.58
N GLU A 26 -6.50 1.38 -10.57
CA GLU A 26 -5.99 0.11 -10.03
C GLU A 26 -6.44 -0.19 -8.60
N SER A 27 -6.68 0.84 -7.77
CA SER A 27 -7.07 0.65 -6.38
C SER A 27 -8.58 0.85 -6.18
N PRO A 28 -9.33 -0.20 -5.80
CA PRO A 28 -10.72 -0.08 -5.35
C PRO A 28 -10.93 0.95 -4.23
N LEU A 29 -9.95 1.14 -3.33
CA LEU A 29 -10.06 2.13 -2.26
C LEU A 29 -9.96 3.59 -2.74
N GLY A 30 -9.58 3.83 -4.00
CA GLY A 30 -9.58 5.17 -4.57
C GLY A 30 -8.59 6.13 -3.90
N ARG A 31 -7.55 5.62 -3.22
CA ARG A 31 -6.49 6.39 -2.55
C ARG A 31 -5.14 5.68 -2.64
N ILE A 32 -4.06 6.44 -2.42
CA ILE A 32 -2.72 5.86 -2.21
C ILE A 32 -2.56 5.53 -0.73
N ALA A 33 -1.92 4.40 -0.42
CA ALA A 33 -1.61 4.03 0.96
C ALA A 33 -0.49 4.91 1.52
N THR A 34 -0.55 5.22 2.81
CA THR A 34 0.54 5.84 3.56
C THR A 34 1.44 4.75 4.17
N PRO A 35 2.63 5.10 4.66
CA PRO A 35 3.46 4.15 5.41
C PRO A 35 2.74 3.56 6.63
N ASP A 36 1.89 4.37 7.29
CA ASP A 36 1.14 3.96 8.48
C ASP A 36 0.14 2.84 8.18
N ASP A 37 -0.51 2.85 7.01
CA ASP A 37 -1.42 1.77 6.60
C ASP A 37 -0.71 0.40 6.59
N ILE A 38 0.57 0.37 6.21
CA ILE A 38 1.39 -0.85 6.21
C ILE A 38 1.86 -1.18 7.63
N ALA A 39 2.26 -0.17 8.41
CA ALA A 39 2.71 -0.34 9.78
C ALA A 39 1.63 -0.98 10.66
N ASP A 40 0.38 -0.56 10.52
CA ASP A 40 -0.76 -1.13 11.26
C ASP A 40 -0.94 -2.63 10.98
N SER A 41 -0.68 -3.09 9.74
CA SER A 41 -0.73 -4.52 9.40
C SER A 41 0.38 -5.32 10.06
N VAL A 42 1.58 -4.73 10.16
CA VAL A 42 2.72 -5.34 10.86
C VAL A 42 2.46 -5.40 12.35
N ILE A 43 1.92 -4.34 12.95
CA ILE A 43 1.52 -4.31 14.37
C ILE A 43 0.48 -5.39 14.65
N TYR A 44 -0.54 -5.55 13.80
CA TYR A 44 -1.52 -6.62 13.93
C TYR A 44 -0.86 -8.01 13.94
N LEU A 45 0.06 -8.28 13.00
CA LEU A 45 0.75 -9.56 12.92
C LEU A 45 1.62 -9.85 14.16
N ILE A 46 2.31 -8.84 14.70
CA ILE A 46 3.17 -9.00 15.88
C ILE A 46 2.35 -9.19 17.15
N THR A 47 1.16 -8.59 17.24
CA THR A 47 0.33 -8.59 18.45
C THR A 47 -0.63 -9.78 18.52
N ASN A 48 -0.96 -10.41 17.39
CA ASN A 48 -1.92 -11.51 17.36
C ASN A 48 -1.25 -12.88 17.59
N CYS A 49 -1.35 -13.40 18.81
CA CYS A 49 -0.77 -14.70 19.19
C CYS A 49 -1.41 -15.92 18.50
N ASN A 50 -2.54 -15.74 17.80
CA ASN A 50 -3.25 -16.81 17.10
C ASN A 50 -2.98 -16.82 15.59
N VAL A 51 -2.08 -15.96 15.09
CA VAL A 51 -1.73 -15.87 13.67
C VAL A 51 -0.28 -16.30 13.46
N ALA A 52 -0.07 -17.38 12.72
CA ALA A 52 1.25 -17.87 12.33
C ALA A 52 1.21 -18.43 10.90
N GLY A 53 2.29 -18.25 10.14
CA GLY A 53 2.41 -18.74 8.76
C GLY A 53 1.44 -18.10 7.75
N GLN A 54 0.82 -16.97 8.11
CA GLN A 54 -0.13 -16.25 7.27
C GLN A 54 0.53 -15.13 6.47
N VAL A 55 -0.10 -14.77 5.35
CA VAL A 55 0.25 -13.60 4.54
C VAL A 55 -0.92 -12.63 4.56
N ILE A 56 -0.66 -11.37 4.87
CA ILE A 56 -1.64 -10.29 4.73
C ILE A 56 -1.35 -9.54 3.44
N VAL A 57 -2.32 -9.54 2.53
CA VAL A 57 -2.30 -8.68 1.34
C VAL A 57 -2.90 -7.33 1.73
N ASN A 58 -2.03 -6.32 1.83
CA ASN A 58 -2.43 -4.93 2.04
C ASN A 58 -2.01 -4.09 0.84
N ASP A 59 -2.82 -4.16 -0.22
CA ASP A 59 -2.55 -3.53 -1.51
C ASP A 59 -3.67 -2.58 -1.95
N ALA A 60 -4.62 -2.27 -1.06
CA ALA A 60 -5.79 -1.46 -1.35
C ALA A 60 -6.72 -2.06 -2.43
N GLY A 61 -6.73 -3.39 -2.57
CA GLY A 61 -7.61 -4.15 -3.46
C GLY A 61 -7.07 -4.35 -4.88
N LEU A 62 -5.78 -4.08 -5.10
CA LEU A 62 -5.11 -4.14 -6.40
C LEU A 62 -5.11 -5.55 -7.02
N GLY A 63 -4.95 -6.58 -6.18
CA GLY A 63 -4.84 -7.97 -6.61
C GLY A 63 -6.15 -8.68 -6.95
N GLY A 64 -7.31 -8.09 -6.64
CA GLY A 64 -8.64 -8.69 -6.85
C GLY A 64 -8.79 -10.07 -6.18
N VAL A 65 -9.35 -10.11 -4.97
CA VAL A 65 -9.87 -11.34 -4.35
C VAL A 65 -11.38 -11.40 -4.46
#